data_AF-A0A068RKQ1-F1
#
_entry.id   AF-A0A068RKQ1-F1
#
_cell.length_a   1.000
_cell.length_b   1.000
_cell.length_c   1.000
_cell.angle_alpha   90.00
_cell.angle_beta   90.00
_cell.angle_gamma   90.00
#
_symmetry.space_group_name_H-M   'P 1'
#
loop_
_entity.id
_entity.type
_entity.pdbx_description
1 polymer ?
#
loop_
_entity_poly.entity_id
_entity_poly.type
_entity_poly.pdbx_seq_one_letter_code
_entity_poly.pdbx_strand_id
1 'polypeptide(L)'
;MFIAVHVGAGNLSRTKEPRYRAVLARACEAAMELLKQGANASDAVARAITVLEDDPTTNAGYGSNLTLHGTVECDASLMDGKTNAFGAVGATTGIKNPILAAKKLADDSTQLLPLGRVPPIMLTGQGASDWAKHHGLYTDVNLIAEEAFDTYMKHMSMLCEVHDTVGAIGVDSEGHVAAGVSSGGISLKVPGRVGEAAVYGSGCWAQDATDESPGVACSTSGTGEQIMRTMITTKCAQRITQEDNIQSAVTTCLQKDFLGIFTVLANV
;
A
#
# COMPACT_ATOMS: atom_id res chain seq x y z
N MET A 1 -24.08 -26.12 -24.04
CA MET A 1 -22.84 -25.52 -23.47
C MET A 1 -23.23 -24.22 -22.83
N PHE A 2 -22.66 -23.91 -21.68
CA PHE A 2 -22.99 -22.71 -20.91
C PHE A 2 -21.69 -22.16 -20.33
N ILE A 3 -21.56 -20.84 -20.28
CA ILE A 3 -20.50 -20.17 -19.53
C ILE A 3 -21.08 -18.96 -18.81
N ALA A 4 -20.56 -18.71 -17.62
CA ALA A 4 -20.84 -17.51 -16.84
C ALA A 4 -19.52 -16.93 -16.35
N VAL A 5 -19.48 -15.61 -16.24
CA VAL A 5 -18.30 -14.83 -15.81
C VAL A 5 -18.75 -13.70 -14.88
N HIS A 6 -17.81 -13.17 -14.10
CA HIS A 6 -18.02 -11.97 -13.27
C HIS A 6 -16.80 -11.05 -13.37
N VAL A 7 -16.99 -9.77 -13.04
CA VAL A 7 -15.90 -8.76 -12.93
C VAL A 7 -15.71 -8.28 -11.48
N GLY A 8 -16.13 -9.11 -10.53
CA GLY A 8 -16.09 -8.83 -9.10
C GLY A 8 -17.43 -8.33 -8.55
N ALA A 9 -17.48 -8.19 -7.23
CA ALA A 9 -18.64 -7.71 -6.48
C ALA A 9 -18.19 -6.62 -5.50
N GLY A 10 -19.06 -5.64 -5.23
CA GLY A 10 -18.77 -4.54 -4.33
C GLY A 10 -19.40 -3.23 -4.81
N ASN A 11 -18.82 -2.10 -4.39
CA ASN A 11 -19.29 -0.78 -4.80
C ASN A 11 -18.78 -0.41 -6.21
N LEU A 12 -19.28 -1.12 -7.22
CA LEU A 12 -18.95 -0.86 -8.61
C LEU A 12 -19.59 0.47 -9.05
N SER A 13 -18.79 1.37 -9.60
CA SER A 13 -19.30 2.64 -10.11
C SER A 13 -20.34 2.42 -11.21
N ARG A 14 -21.55 2.98 -11.03
CA ARG A 14 -22.62 2.96 -12.05
C ARG A 14 -22.18 3.58 -13.36
N THR A 15 -21.27 4.56 -13.33
CA THR A 15 -20.73 5.17 -14.55
C THR A 15 -19.86 4.21 -15.37
N LYS A 16 -19.23 3.22 -14.73
CA LYS A 16 -18.41 2.19 -15.39
C LYS A 16 -19.22 0.96 -15.83
N GLU A 17 -20.49 0.85 -15.44
CA GLU A 17 -21.35 -0.31 -15.76
C GLU A 17 -21.37 -0.68 -17.26
N PRO A 18 -21.47 0.27 -18.22
CA PRO A 18 -21.41 -0.09 -19.63
C PRO A 18 -20.11 -0.80 -20.04
N ARG A 19 -18.96 -0.39 -19.47
CA ARG A 19 -17.66 -1.01 -19.74
C ARG A 19 -17.59 -2.42 -19.15
N TYR A 20 -18.09 -2.60 -17.93
CA TYR A 20 -18.18 -3.91 -17.29
C TYR A 20 -19.06 -4.89 -18.09
N ARG A 21 -20.23 -4.45 -18.55
CA ARG A 21 -21.10 -5.28 -19.40
C ARG A 21 -20.44 -5.65 -20.71
N ALA A 22 -19.72 -4.71 -21.33
CA ALA A 22 -19.02 -4.95 -22.58
C ALA A 22 -17.91 -6.01 -22.43
N VAL A 23 -17.09 -5.95 -21.37
CA VAL A 23 -16.03 -6.95 -21.17
C VAL A 23 -16.59 -8.33 -20.79
N LEU A 24 -17.66 -8.39 -19.97
CA LEU A 24 -18.35 -9.64 -19.66
C LEU A 24 -18.91 -10.32 -20.92
N ALA A 25 -19.52 -9.54 -21.83
CA ALA A 25 -20.02 -10.05 -23.11
C ALA A 25 -18.88 -10.62 -23.96
N ARG A 26 -17.77 -9.88 -24.12
CA ARG A 26 -16.59 -10.36 -24.87
C ARG A 26 -16.00 -11.64 -24.28
N ALA A 27 -15.90 -11.73 -22.95
CA ALA A 27 -15.39 -12.92 -22.28
C ALA A 27 -16.29 -14.15 -22.51
N CYS A 28 -17.61 -13.98 -22.38
CA CYS A 28 -18.59 -15.02 -22.71
C CYS A 28 -18.51 -15.46 -24.18
N GLU A 29 -18.45 -14.50 -25.11
CA GLU A 29 -18.40 -14.76 -26.56
C GLU A 29 -17.15 -15.56 -26.93
N ALA A 30 -15.97 -15.09 -26.49
CA ALA A 30 -14.69 -15.73 -26.78
C ALA A 30 -14.60 -17.17 -26.26
N ALA A 31 -15.15 -17.42 -25.07
CA ALA A 31 -15.17 -18.76 -24.51
C ALA A 31 -16.23 -19.67 -25.12
N MET A 32 -17.42 -19.13 -25.43
CA MET A 32 -18.47 -19.87 -26.11
C MET A 32 -18.06 -20.28 -27.53
N GLU A 33 -17.26 -19.46 -28.21
CA GLU A 33 -16.65 -19.80 -29.50
C GLU A 33 -15.76 -21.05 -29.39
N LEU A 34 -14.86 -21.12 -28.40
CA LEU A 34 -14.03 -22.30 -28.16
C LEU A 34 -14.87 -23.54 -27.82
N LEU A 35 -15.89 -23.40 -26.97
CA LEU A 35 -16.79 -24.52 -26.64
C LEU A 35 -17.49 -25.05 -27.90
N LYS A 36 -17.98 -24.17 -28.78
CA LYS A 36 -18.60 -24.56 -30.06
C LYS A 36 -17.63 -25.29 -31.00
N GLN A 37 -16.33 -25.01 -30.90
CA GLN A 37 -15.28 -25.70 -31.65
C GLN A 37 -14.86 -27.05 -31.02
N GLY A 38 -15.49 -27.45 -29.90
CA GLY A 38 -15.21 -28.71 -29.22
C GLY A 38 -14.09 -28.65 -28.18
N ALA A 39 -13.64 -27.45 -27.81
CA ALA A 39 -12.68 -27.29 -26.71
C ALA A 39 -13.28 -27.76 -25.37
N ASN A 40 -12.41 -28.16 -24.44
CA ASN A 40 -12.84 -28.57 -23.11
C ASN A 40 -13.21 -27.35 -22.24
N ALA A 41 -13.84 -27.62 -21.09
CA ALA A 41 -14.31 -26.57 -20.18
C ALA A 41 -13.16 -25.74 -19.59
N SER A 42 -12.03 -26.36 -19.24
CA SER A 42 -10.84 -25.67 -18.73
C SER A 42 -10.25 -24.67 -19.73
N ASP A 43 -10.19 -25.02 -21.02
CA ASP A 43 -9.71 -24.13 -22.08
C ASP A 43 -10.64 -22.93 -22.27
N ALA A 44 -11.95 -23.17 -22.24
CA ALA A 44 -12.95 -22.12 -22.35
C ALA A 44 -12.93 -21.16 -21.15
N VAL A 45 -12.79 -21.67 -19.92
CA VAL A 45 -12.66 -20.85 -18.70
C VAL A 45 -11.37 -20.03 -18.74
N ALA A 46 -10.24 -20.64 -19.09
CA ALA A 46 -8.97 -19.92 -19.23
C ALA A 46 -9.07 -18.80 -20.26
N ARG A 47 -9.74 -19.05 -21.40
CA ARG A 47 -9.97 -18.03 -22.42
C ARG A 47 -10.86 -16.89 -21.93
N ALA A 48 -11.95 -17.20 -21.23
CA ALA A 48 -12.83 -16.18 -20.66
C ALA A 48 -12.06 -15.25 -19.72
N ILE A 49 -11.28 -15.83 -18.80
CA ILE A 49 -10.50 -15.08 -17.81
C ILE A 49 -9.36 -14.30 -18.47
N THR A 50 -8.71 -14.83 -19.51
CA THR A 50 -7.69 -14.11 -20.28
C THR A 50 -8.25 -12.80 -20.86
N VAL A 51 -9.49 -12.82 -21.38
CA VAL A 51 -10.16 -11.61 -21.88
C VAL A 51 -10.43 -10.60 -20.76
N LEU A 52 -10.72 -11.07 -19.55
CA LEU A 52 -10.90 -10.21 -18.39
C LEU A 52 -9.56 -9.61 -17.93
N GLU A 53 -8.52 -10.44 -17.77
CA GLU A 53 -7.16 -10.04 -17.37
C GLU A 53 -6.51 -9.02 -18.33
N ASP A 54 -6.84 -9.09 -19.62
CA ASP A 54 -6.35 -8.14 -20.62
C ASP A 54 -7.08 -6.78 -20.57
N ASP A 55 -8.22 -6.70 -19.90
CA ASP A 55 -9.04 -5.48 -19.83
C ASP A 55 -8.69 -4.64 -18.59
N PRO A 56 -8.27 -3.37 -18.75
CA PRO A 56 -7.83 -2.52 -17.65
C PRO A 56 -8.95 -2.14 -16.68
N THR A 57 -10.22 -2.43 -17.00
CA THR A 57 -11.35 -2.17 -16.10
C THR A 57 -11.53 -3.24 -15.04
N THR A 58 -10.84 -4.38 -15.15
CA THR A 58 -10.96 -5.48 -14.20
C THR A 58 -9.74 -5.53 -13.28
N ASN A 59 -9.94 -5.93 -12.02
CA ASN A 59 -8.86 -6.11 -11.07
C ASN A 59 -8.22 -7.50 -11.21
N ALA A 60 -7.64 -7.77 -12.37
CA ALA A 60 -6.88 -8.97 -12.68
C ALA A 60 -5.93 -8.69 -13.86
N GLY A 61 -4.79 -9.39 -13.94
CA GLY A 61 -3.82 -9.19 -15.01
C GLY A 61 -3.38 -7.72 -15.15
N TYR A 62 -3.62 -7.13 -16.31
CA TYR A 62 -3.21 -5.76 -16.66
C TYR A 62 -3.93 -4.67 -15.85
N GLY A 63 -5.17 -4.90 -15.41
CA GLY A 63 -5.93 -3.95 -14.60
C GLY A 63 -5.78 -4.13 -13.09
N SER A 64 -4.85 -4.99 -12.65
CA SER A 64 -4.66 -5.32 -11.24
C SER A 64 -4.34 -4.09 -10.39
N ASN A 65 -4.89 -4.09 -9.18
CA ASN A 65 -4.50 -3.17 -8.13
C ASN A 65 -3.02 -3.31 -7.82
N LEU A 66 -2.41 -2.20 -7.44
CA LEU A 66 -1.00 -2.16 -7.09
C LEU A 66 -0.78 -2.51 -5.61
N THR A 67 0.34 -3.15 -5.33
CA THR A 67 0.83 -3.38 -3.97
C THR A 67 1.19 -2.07 -3.28
N LEU A 68 1.50 -2.10 -1.98
CA LEU A 68 2.03 -0.92 -1.26
C LEU A 68 3.33 -0.35 -1.86
N HIS A 69 4.03 -1.13 -2.68
CA HIS A 69 5.23 -0.70 -3.38
C HIS A 69 4.95 -0.21 -4.81
N GLY A 70 3.68 -0.11 -5.21
CA GLY A 70 3.29 0.33 -6.54
C GLY A 70 3.54 -0.69 -7.64
N THR A 71 3.75 -1.97 -7.31
CA THR A 71 3.97 -3.06 -8.28
C THR A 71 2.69 -3.88 -8.48
N VAL A 72 2.60 -4.59 -9.61
CA VAL A 72 1.54 -5.57 -9.85
C VAL A 72 1.98 -6.93 -9.34
N GLU A 73 1.16 -7.54 -8.49
CA GLU A 73 1.25 -8.94 -8.08
C GLU A 73 -0.10 -9.61 -8.32
N CYS A 74 -0.08 -10.75 -8.99
CA CYS A 74 -1.30 -11.46 -9.37
C CYS A 74 -1.35 -12.88 -8.82
N ASP A 75 -2.58 -13.30 -8.53
CA ASP A 75 -2.96 -14.66 -8.18
C ASP A 75 -3.94 -15.21 -9.20
N ALA A 76 -3.82 -16.50 -9.54
CA ALA A 76 -4.81 -17.21 -10.35
C ALA A 76 -4.78 -18.70 -10.08
N SER A 77 -5.91 -19.37 -10.31
CA SER A 77 -6.02 -20.82 -10.22
C SER A 77 -7.01 -21.37 -11.23
N LEU A 78 -6.79 -22.62 -11.65
CA LEU A 78 -7.69 -23.35 -12.53
C LEU A 78 -7.80 -24.81 -12.08
N MET A 79 -9.01 -25.36 -12.17
CA MET A 79 -9.28 -26.77 -11.89
C MET A 79 -10.08 -27.38 -13.05
N ASP A 80 -9.66 -28.56 -13.51
CA ASP A 80 -10.45 -29.37 -14.45
C ASP A 80 -11.21 -30.46 -13.69
N GLY A 81 -12.54 -30.40 -13.74
CA GLY A 81 -13.41 -31.39 -13.07
C GLY A 81 -13.38 -32.78 -13.70
N LYS A 82 -12.88 -32.94 -14.93
CA LYS A 82 -12.76 -34.26 -15.57
C LYS A 82 -11.54 -35.03 -15.05
N THR A 83 -10.41 -34.36 -14.94
CA THR A 83 -9.14 -34.96 -14.52
C THR A 83 -8.82 -34.76 -13.04
N ASN A 84 -9.55 -33.86 -12.35
CA ASN A 84 -9.21 -33.30 -11.04
C ASN A 84 -7.85 -32.57 -11.01
N ALA A 85 -7.29 -32.24 -12.17
CA ALA A 85 -6.07 -31.47 -12.26
C ALA A 85 -6.29 -30.06 -11.71
N PHE A 86 -5.33 -29.57 -10.93
CA PHE A 86 -5.35 -28.25 -10.33
C PHE A 86 -4.00 -27.57 -10.52
N GLY A 87 -4.05 -26.27 -10.81
CA GLY A 87 -2.86 -25.44 -10.92
C GLY A 87 -3.16 -24.04 -10.42
N ALA A 88 -2.21 -23.47 -9.68
CA ALA A 88 -2.30 -22.11 -9.16
C ALA A 88 -0.96 -21.37 -9.17
N VAL A 89 -1.04 -20.06 -9.32
CA VAL A 89 0.07 -19.13 -9.13
C VAL A 89 -0.34 -18.04 -8.15
N GLY A 90 0.58 -17.53 -7.34
CA GLY A 90 0.27 -16.43 -6.43
C GLY A 90 1.44 -15.48 -6.15
N ALA A 91 1.16 -14.23 -5.81
CA ALA A 91 2.12 -13.15 -5.64
C ALA A 91 3.09 -13.04 -6.84
N THR A 92 2.58 -13.24 -8.05
CA THR A 92 3.41 -13.32 -9.26
C THR A 92 3.53 -11.99 -9.98
N THR A 93 4.73 -11.68 -10.43
CA THR A 93 5.04 -10.46 -11.19
C THR A 93 5.45 -10.84 -12.63
N GLY A 94 5.19 -9.94 -13.59
CA GLY A 94 5.64 -10.12 -14.98
C GLY A 94 4.93 -11.23 -15.76
N ILE A 95 3.82 -11.78 -15.27
CA ILE A 95 2.97 -12.72 -16.01
C ILE A 95 1.75 -11.94 -16.50
N LYS A 96 1.62 -11.77 -17.83
CA LYS A 96 0.51 -11.00 -18.42
C LYS A 96 -0.85 -11.61 -18.08
N ASN A 97 -0.94 -12.94 -18.23
CA ASN A 97 -2.17 -13.70 -18.01
C ASN A 97 -1.95 -14.82 -16.98
N PRO A 98 -2.05 -14.50 -15.67
CA PRO A 98 -1.89 -15.47 -14.59
C PRO A 98 -2.71 -16.75 -14.74
N ILE A 99 -3.93 -16.67 -15.30
CA ILE A 99 -4.76 -17.86 -15.54
C ILE A 99 -4.13 -18.85 -16.50
N LEU A 100 -3.33 -18.40 -17.49
CA LEU A 100 -2.64 -19.30 -18.42
C LEU A 100 -1.48 -20.02 -17.72
N ALA A 101 -0.81 -19.36 -16.76
CA ALA A 101 0.19 -20.02 -15.93
C ALA A 101 -0.45 -21.07 -15.00
N ALA A 102 -1.57 -20.73 -14.36
CA ALA A 102 -2.35 -21.68 -13.56
C ALA A 102 -2.85 -22.89 -14.39
N LYS A 103 -3.36 -22.64 -15.60
CA LYS A 103 -3.78 -23.70 -16.52
C LYS A 103 -2.62 -24.60 -16.93
N LYS A 104 -1.48 -24.02 -17.32
CA LYS A 104 -0.29 -24.79 -17.70
C LYS A 104 0.19 -25.68 -16.55
N LEU A 105 0.16 -25.17 -15.32
CA LEU A 105 0.50 -25.93 -14.12
C LEU A 105 -0.49 -27.07 -13.88
N ALA A 106 -1.79 -26.85 -14.10
CA ALA A 106 -2.82 -27.89 -14.02
C ALA A 106 -2.58 -28.98 -15.09
N ASP A 107 -2.35 -28.59 -16.34
CA ASP A 107 -2.11 -29.53 -17.44
C ASP A 107 -0.86 -30.39 -17.15
N ASP A 108 0.24 -29.75 -16.70
CA ASP A 108 1.48 -30.44 -16.32
C ASP A 108 1.30 -31.34 -15.11
N SER A 109 0.36 -31.02 -14.20
CA SER A 109 0.11 -31.81 -13.00
C SER A 109 -0.37 -33.24 -13.30
N THR A 110 -0.86 -33.49 -14.51
CA THR A 110 -1.38 -34.78 -14.96
C THR A 110 -0.30 -35.81 -15.30
N GLN A 111 0.97 -35.39 -15.38
CA GLN A 111 2.10 -36.26 -15.75
C GLN A 111 3.21 -36.20 -14.71
N LEU A 112 3.87 -37.34 -14.47
CA LEU A 112 5.03 -37.36 -13.59
C LEU A 112 6.22 -36.66 -14.26
N LEU A 113 6.97 -35.93 -13.45
CA LEU A 113 8.27 -35.40 -13.84
C LEU A 113 9.31 -36.54 -13.91
N PRO A 114 10.47 -36.31 -14.55
CA PRO A 114 11.58 -37.26 -14.52
C PRO A 114 11.89 -37.75 -13.10
N LEU A 115 12.23 -39.03 -12.99
CA LEU A 115 12.44 -39.76 -11.74
C LEU A 115 11.16 -40.00 -10.91
N GLY A 116 9.97 -39.93 -11.53
CA GLY A 116 8.70 -40.23 -10.89
C GLY A 116 8.25 -39.17 -9.89
N ARG A 117 8.81 -37.95 -9.98
CA ARG A 117 8.45 -36.85 -9.08
C ARG A 117 7.07 -36.31 -9.42
N VAL A 118 6.32 -35.98 -8.38
CA VAL A 118 5.01 -35.33 -8.54
C VAL A 118 5.24 -33.86 -8.91
N PRO A 119 4.63 -33.37 -9.99
CA PRO A 119 4.70 -31.95 -10.37
C PRO A 119 4.05 -31.04 -9.31
N PRO A 120 4.53 -29.79 -9.16
CA PRO A 120 3.87 -28.83 -8.28
C PRO A 120 2.50 -28.43 -8.84
N ILE A 121 1.54 -28.19 -7.94
CA ILE A 121 0.19 -27.70 -8.29
C ILE A 121 -0.02 -26.23 -7.88
N MET A 122 0.94 -25.64 -7.19
CA MET A 122 0.95 -24.23 -6.81
C MET A 122 2.38 -23.70 -6.80
N LEU A 123 2.59 -22.51 -7.37
CA LEU A 123 3.86 -21.79 -7.34
C LEU A 123 3.61 -20.35 -6.88
N THR A 124 4.60 -19.71 -6.24
CA THR A 124 4.44 -18.33 -5.78
C THR A 124 5.69 -17.48 -5.95
N GLY A 125 5.52 -16.15 -5.98
CA GLY A 125 6.59 -15.18 -5.98
C GLY A 125 7.51 -15.31 -7.19
N GLN A 126 8.79 -15.02 -6.98
CA GLN A 126 9.81 -15.08 -8.03
C GLN A 126 9.93 -16.47 -8.67
N GLY A 127 9.77 -17.55 -7.89
CA GLY A 127 9.85 -18.91 -8.42
C GLY A 127 8.75 -19.22 -9.45
N ALA A 128 7.55 -18.66 -9.26
CA ALA A 128 6.48 -18.77 -10.25
C ALA A 128 6.75 -17.92 -11.49
N SER A 129 7.27 -16.69 -11.32
CA SER A 129 7.66 -15.81 -12.43
C SER A 129 8.77 -16.43 -13.29
N ASP A 130 9.79 -17.02 -12.66
CA ASP A 130 10.87 -17.72 -13.35
C ASP A 130 10.34 -18.96 -14.07
N TRP A 131 9.48 -19.74 -13.42
CA TRP A 131 8.84 -20.89 -14.05
C TRP A 131 8.01 -20.47 -15.27
N ALA A 132 7.21 -19.41 -15.16
CA ALA A 132 6.41 -18.87 -16.25
C ALA A 132 7.29 -18.39 -17.41
N LYS A 133 8.45 -17.79 -17.12
CA LYS A 133 9.44 -17.37 -18.12
C LYS A 133 9.98 -18.54 -18.94
N HIS A 134 10.33 -19.66 -18.29
CA HIS A 134 10.77 -20.87 -18.98
C HIS A 134 9.67 -21.48 -19.87
N HIS A 135 8.39 -21.19 -19.59
CA HIS A 135 7.24 -21.65 -20.36
C HIS A 135 6.71 -20.62 -21.36
N GLY A 136 7.41 -19.49 -21.56
CA GLY A 136 7.02 -18.45 -22.52
C GLY A 136 5.78 -17.64 -22.11
N LEU A 137 5.45 -17.60 -20.82
CA LEU A 137 4.29 -16.90 -20.25
C LEU A 137 4.66 -15.57 -19.56
N TYR A 138 5.95 -15.24 -19.50
CA TYR A 138 6.47 -14.02 -18.92
C TYR A 138 6.51 -12.87 -19.95
N THR A 139 6.32 -11.64 -19.48
CA THR A 139 6.41 -10.42 -20.27
C THR A 139 7.26 -9.37 -19.56
N ASP A 140 8.08 -8.65 -20.33
CA ASP A 140 8.82 -7.47 -19.87
C ASP A 140 8.00 -6.17 -20.03
N VAL A 141 6.77 -6.27 -20.58
CA VAL A 141 5.86 -5.12 -20.74
C VAL A 141 5.32 -4.69 -19.39
N ASN A 142 5.21 -3.38 -19.17
CA ASN A 142 4.59 -2.82 -17.98
C ASN A 142 3.13 -3.28 -17.86
N LEU A 143 2.79 -3.92 -16.74
CA LEU A 143 1.44 -4.43 -16.46
C LEU A 143 0.57 -3.46 -15.65
N ILE A 144 1.04 -2.24 -15.40
CA ILE A 144 0.29 -1.22 -14.67
C ILE A 144 -0.60 -0.45 -15.63
N ALA A 145 -1.91 -0.68 -15.56
CA ALA A 145 -2.89 0.18 -16.23
C ALA A 145 -2.95 1.58 -15.58
N GLU A 146 -3.14 2.62 -16.39
CA GLU A 146 -3.26 4.02 -15.94
C GLU A 146 -4.35 4.21 -14.87
N GLU A 147 -5.53 3.61 -15.08
CA GLU A 147 -6.63 3.68 -14.10
C GLU A 147 -6.30 3.00 -12.76
N ALA A 148 -5.49 1.95 -12.78
CA ALA A 148 -5.04 1.26 -11.57
C ALA A 148 -3.99 2.10 -10.83
N PHE A 149 -3.11 2.78 -11.57
CA PHE A 149 -2.15 3.73 -11.01
C PHE A 149 -2.84 4.94 -10.37
N ASP A 150 -3.85 5.54 -11.02
CA ASP A 150 -4.63 6.65 -10.46
C ASP A 150 -5.35 6.24 -9.16
N THR A 151 -5.93 5.03 -9.16
CA THR A 151 -6.58 4.46 -7.97
C THR A 151 -5.58 4.23 -6.85
N TYR A 152 -4.39 3.70 -7.17
CA TYR A 152 -3.29 3.54 -6.22
C TYR A 152 -2.85 4.88 -5.64
N MET A 153 -2.66 5.91 -6.46
CA MET A 153 -2.28 7.25 -5.98
C MET A 153 -3.34 7.85 -5.05
N LYS A 154 -4.62 7.67 -5.38
CA LYS A 154 -5.73 8.10 -4.51
C LYS A 154 -5.80 7.31 -3.20
N HIS A 155 -5.59 6.00 -3.26
CA HIS A 155 -5.57 5.15 -2.06
C HIS A 155 -4.34 5.43 -1.20
N MET A 156 -3.17 5.66 -1.79
CA MET A 156 -1.96 6.10 -1.10
C MET A 156 -2.16 7.47 -0.47
N SER A 157 -2.82 8.42 -1.14
CA SER A 157 -3.14 9.71 -0.54
C SER A 157 -4.09 9.58 0.64
N MET A 158 -5.08 8.67 0.59
CA MET A 158 -5.99 8.37 1.71
C MET A 158 -5.33 7.53 2.84
N LEU A 159 -4.39 6.64 2.53
CA LEU A 159 -3.56 5.96 3.55
C LEU A 159 -2.60 6.95 4.22
N CYS A 160 -2.21 8.00 3.50
CA CYS A 160 -1.50 9.15 4.02
C CYS A 160 -2.44 10.18 4.67
N GLU A 161 -3.76 9.96 4.71
CA GLU A 161 -4.68 10.75 5.54
C GLU A 161 -4.54 10.33 7.03
N VAL A 162 -3.47 10.85 7.63
CA VAL A 162 -3.35 11.39 8.99
C VAL A 162 -3.50 10.42 10.18
N HIS A 163 -2.38 9.79 10.55
CA HIS A 163 -2.03 9.64 11.96
C HIS A 163 -0.90 10.62 12.28
N ASP A 164 -1.23 11.66 13.04
CA ASP A 164 -0.25 12.65 13.50
C ASP A 164 0.46 12.16 14.76
N THR A 165 1.60 12.78 15.10
CA THR A 165 2.30 12.51 16.37
C THR A 165 1.34 12.73 17.55
N VAL A 166 1.27 11.76 18.47
CA VAL A 166 0.48 11.90 19.70
C VAL A 166 1.37 12.40 20.84
N GLY A 167 0.78 13.19 21.74
CA GLY A 167 1.50 13.76 22.87
C GLY A 167 0.59 14.01 24.05
N ALA A 168 1.15 13.98 25.25
CA ALA A 168 0.45 14.27 26.49
C ALA A 168 1.38 14.97 27.48
N ILE A 169 0.79 15.84 28.30
CA ILE A 169 1.43 16.41 29.48
C ILE A 169 0.55 16.13 30.69
N GLY A 170 1.15 16.02 31.87
CA GLY A 170 0.45 15.78 33.12
C GLY A 170 1.14 16.44 34.30
N VAL A 171 0.35 16.76 35.32
CA VAL A 171 0.82 17.19 36.64
C VAL A 171 0.12 16.34 37.69
N ASP A 172 0.88 15.82 38.66
CA ASP A 172 0.31 15.00 39.74
C ASP A 172 -0.10 15.85 40.95
N SER A 173 -0.63 15.19 41.99
CA SER A 173 -1.08 15.86 43.22
C SER A 173 0.06 16.45 44.06
N GLU A 174 1.30 16.04 43.80
CA GLU A 174 2.51 16.55 44.48
C GLU A 174 3.14 17.71 43.70
N GLY A 175 2.63 18.01 42.49
CA GLY A 175 3.10 19.10 41.64
C GLY A 175 4.20 18.69 40.66
N HIS A 176 4.52 17.39 40.55
CA HIS A 176 5.47 16.88 39.57
C HIS A 176 4.86 16.89 38.17
N VAL A 177 5.64 17.30 37.18
CA VAL A 177 5.20 17.39 35.79
C VAL A 177 5.86 16.33 34.90
N ALA A 178 5.10 15.83 33.94
CA ALA A 178 5.59 14.89 32.94
C ALA A 178 5.10 15.26 31.54
N ALA A 179 5.90 14.94 30.53
CA ALA A 179 5.54 15.10 29.13
C ALA A 179 5.98 13.86 28.34
N GLY A 180 5.11 13.37 27.46
CA GLY A 180 5.38 12.24 26.59
C GLY A 180 4.91 12.53 25.18
N VAL A 181 5.66 12.04 24.21
CA VAL A 181 5.36 12.15 22.78
C VAL A 181 5.67 10.82 22.10
N SER A 182 4.88 10.43 21.11
CA SER A 182 5.09 9.22 20.33
C SER A 182 4.65 9.43 18.89
N SER A 183 5.47 8.99 17.94
CA SER A 183 5.25 9.22 16.52
C SER A 183 5.63 8.00 15.68
N GLY A 184 4.81 7.71 14.67
CA GLY A 184 5.18 6.80 13.58
C GLY A 184 6.22 7.41 12.62
N GLY A 185 6.44 8.72 12.68
CA GLY A 185 7.21 9.49 11.71
C GLY A 185 6.44 9.76 10.41
N ILE A 186 7.06 10.50 9.49
CA ILE A 186 6.44 10.85 8.21
C ILE A 186 6.17 9.60 7.36
N SER A 187 5.08 9.61 6.60
CA SER A 187 4.76 8.57 5.63
C SER A 187 5.93 8.35 4.67
N LEU A 188 6.21 7.08 4.34
CA LEU A 188 7.27 6.68 3.40
C LEU A 188 8.69 7.14 3.80
N LYS A 189 8.96 7.34 5.10
CA LYS A 189 10.32 7.64 5.58
C LYS A 189 11.33 6.56 5.15
N VAL A 190 12.55 7.00 4.82
CA VAL A 190 13.68 6.07 4.58
C VAL A 190 13.87 5.19 5.83
N PRO A 191 14.11 3.88 5.70
CA PRO A 191 14.41 3.02 6.83
C PRO A 191 15.54 3.60 7.69
N GLY A 192 15.31 3.67 9.01
CA GLY A 192 16.25 4.28 9.95
C GLY A 192 16.12 5.79 10.15
N ARG A 193 15.23 6.50 9.43
CA ARG A 193 14.95 7.92 9.71
C ARG A 193 14.32 8.08 11.10
N VAL A 194 14.95 8.91 11.94
CA VAL A 194 14.48 9.29 13.29
C VAL A 194 13.87 10.70 13.25
N GLY A 195 12.69 10.87 13.86
CA GLY A 195 11.99 12.16 13.99
C GLY A 195 12.12 12.76 15.39
N GLU A 196 11.48 13.91 15.60
CA GLU A 196 11.51 14.72 16.83
C GLU A 196 11.08 13.96 18.08
N ALA A 197 10.10 13.05 17.96
CA ALA A 197 9.54 12.33 19.10
C ALA A 197 10.58 11.50 19.88
N ALA A 198 11.69 11.12 19.24
CA ALA A 198 12.78 10.35 19.86
C ALA A 198 14.03 11.20 20.18
N VAL A 199 13.99 12.52 19.97
CA VAL A 199 15.14 13.42 20.17
C VAL A 199 14.93 14.28 21.41
N TYR A 200 15.91 14.24 22.31
CA TYR A 200 15.90 15.00 23.58
C TYR A 200 15.67 16.49 23.34
N GLY A 201 14.72 17.09 24.07
CA GLY A 201 14.35 18.51 23.95
C GLY A 201 13.63 18.91 22.65
N SER A 202 13.45 17.96 21.73
CA SER A 202 12.70 18.18 20.48
C SER A 202 11.27 17.69 20.59
N GLY A 203 11.03 16.45 20.98
CA GLY A 203 9.68 15.90 20.99
C GLY A 203 8.86 16.28 22.24
N CYS A 204 9.48 16.22 23.42
CA CYS A 204 8.87 16.63 24.67
C CYS A 204 9.91 17.29 25.60
N TRP A 205 9.40 18.02 26.60
CA TRP A 205 10.19 18.59 27.69
C TRP A 205 9.34 18.63 28.96
N ALA A 206 9.93 18.33 30.11
CA ALA A 206 9.29 18.46 31.41
C ALA A 206 10.33 18.92 32.44
N GLN A 207 9.95 19.86 33.29
CA GLN A 207 10.77 20.38 34.37
C GLN A 207 9.87 20.79 35.53
N ASP A 208 10.12 20.24 36.71
CA ASP A 208 9.39 20.59 37.92
C ASP A 208 9.64 22.04 38.36
N ALA A 209 8.73 22.55 39.18
CA ALA A 209 8.90 23.85 39.79
C ALA A 209 10.16 23.88 40.66
N THR A 210 10.82 25.05 40.68
CA THR A 210 11.91 25.36 41.59
C THR A 210 11.54 26.63 42.35
N ASP A 211 12.36 27.01 43.34
CA ASP A 211 12.16 28.28 44.07
C ASP A 211 12.18 29.51 43.13
N GLU A 212 12.80 29.39 41.95
CA GLU A 212 13.01 30.47 40.99
C GLU A 212 12.07 30.42 39.77
N SER A 213 11.41 29.28 39.50
CA SER A 213 10.62 29.09 38.27
C SER A 213 9.43 28.14 38.44
N PRO A 214 8.28 28.40 37.79
CA PRO A 214 7.17 27.45 37.77
C PRO A 214 7.54 26.18 37.00
N GLY A 215 6.84 25.07 37.31
CA GLY A 215 6.97 23.83 36.56
C GLY A 215 6.39 23.96 35.14
N VAL A 216 6.97 23.26 34.17
CA VAL A 216 6.57 23.32 32.77
C VAL A 216 6.66 21.95 32.11
N ALA A 217 5.63 21.61 31.33
CA ALA A 217 5.62 20.43 30.48
C ALA A 217 5.16 20.80 29.07
N CYS A 218 5.84 20.26 28.06
CA CYS A 218 5.58 20.53 26.66
C CYS A 218 5.68 19.24 25.85
N SER A 219 4.76 19.06 24.91
CA SER A 219 4.80 18.02 23.88
C SER A 219 4.49 18.64 22.53
N THR A 220 5.17 18.22 21.48
CA THR A 220 5.00 18.80 20.14
C THR A 220 4.69 17.75 19.08
N SER A 221 4.03 18.23 18.03
CA SER A 221 3.70 17.48 16.81
C SER A 221 3.99 18.37 15.59
N GLY A 222 4.13 17.76 14.41
CA GLY A 222 4.34 18.43 13.14
C GLY A 222 5.59 17.94 12.40
N THR A 223 6.24 18.84 11.66
CA THR A 223 7.38 18.48 10.82
C THR A 223 8.63 18.23 11.66
N GLY A 224 8.94 16.94 11.88
CA GLY A 224 10.03 16.53 12.77
C GLY A 224 11.38 17.19 12.53
N GLU A 225 11.82 17.35 11.28
CA GLU A 225 13.10 18.00 10.95
C GLU A 225 13.14 19.47 11.38
N GLN A 226 12.02 20.19 11.30
CA GLN A 226 11.95 21.58 11.71
C GLN A 226 11.96 21.69 13.24
N ILE A 227 11.21 20.82 13.92
CA ILE A 227 11.15 20.75 15.38
C ILE A 227 12.54 20.45 15.95
N MET A 228 13.25 19.47 15.38
CA MET A 228 14.62 19.13 15.79
C MET A 228 15.62 20.28 15.55
N ARG A 229 15.60 20.90 14.36
CA ARG A 229 16.54 21.99 14.03
C ARG A 229 16.35 23.22 14.92
N THR A 230 15.11 23.49 15.31
CA THR A 230 14.77 24.69 16.08
C THR A 230 14.79 24.45 17.58
N MET A 231 14.73 23.18 18.03
CA MET A 231 14.55 22.79 19.44
C MET A 231 13.34 23.51 20.06
N ILE A 232 12.26 23.65 19.29
CA ILE A 232 11.15 24.54 19.63
C ILE A 232 10.47 24.16 20.95
N THR A 233 10.44 22.87 21.30
CA THR A 233 9.82 22.37 22.53
C THR A 233 10.52 22.89 23.78
N THR A 234 11.85 22.76 23.86
CA THR A 234 12.62 23.33 24.98
C THR A 234 12.59 24.86 24.98
N LYS A 235 12.66 25.51 23.80
CA LYS A 235 12.56 26.98 23.72
C LYS A 235 11.21 27.50 24.20
N CYS A 236 10.14 26.78 23.86
CA CYS A 236 8.80 27.09 24.34
C CYS A 236 8.73 26.98 25.87
N ALA A 237 9.25 25.89 26.43
CA ALA A 237 9.33 25.70 27.88
C ALA A 237 10.09 26.86 28.57
N GLN A 238 11.27 27.23 28.04
CA GLN A 238 12.08 28.34 28.58
C GLN A 238 11.33 29.68 28.54
N ARG A 239 10.69 30.02 27.43
CA ARG A 239 9.91 31.27 27.31
C ARG A 239 8.73 31.29 28.27
N ILE A 240 8.00 30.18 28.37
CA ILE A 240 6.86 30.06 29.29
C ILE A 240 7.31 30.29 30.75
N THR A 241 8.51 29.85 31.12
CA THR A 241 9.04 30.08 32.48
C THR A 241 9.59 31.48 32.72
N GLN A 242 9.87 32.25 31.66
CA GLN A 242 10.54 33.57 31.75
C GLN A 242 9.62 34.75 31.43
N GLU A 243 8.49 34.51 30.76
CA GLU A 243 7.55 35.54 30.32
C GLU A 243 6.24 35.44 31.12
N ASP A 244 5.67 36.59 31.51
CA ASP A 244 4.45 36.63 32.34
C ASP A 244 3.19 36.11 31.63
N ASN A 245 3.18 36.08 30.30
CA ASN A 245 2.03 35.69 29.50
C ASN A 245 2.34 34.47 28.62
N ILE A 246 1.82 33.31 29.04
CA ILE A 246 2.00 32.02 28.37
C ILE A 246 1.57 32.08 26.89
N GLN A 247 0.43 32.71 26.59
CA GLN A 247 -0.07 32.79 25.22
C GLN A 247 0.87 33.60 24.32
N SER A 248 1.38 34.73 24.82
CA SER A 248 2.35 35.58 24.12
C SER A 248 3.68 34.87 23.94
N ALA A 249 4.15 34.15 24.96
CA ALA A 249 5.38 33.37 24.95
C ALA A 249 5.33 32.28 23.86
N VAL A 250 4.26 31.48 23.83
CA VAL A 250 4.04 30.42 22.82
C VAL A 250 3.93 31.03 21.43
N THR A 251 3.15 32.11 21.27
CA THR A 251 2.95 32.77 19.97
C THR A 251 4.28 33.32 19.42
N THR A 252 5.06 33.99 20.29
CA THR A 252 6.37 34.54 19.92
C THR A 252 7.36 33.43 19.57
N CYS A 253 7.35 32.33 20.33
CA CYS A 253 8.17 31.15 20.06
C CYS A 253 7.88 30.59 18.65
N LEU A 254 6.60 30.38 18.32
CA LEU A 254 6.19 29.87 17.01
C LEU A 254 6.51 30.86 15.87
N GLN A 255 6.28 32.16 16.06
CA GLN A 255 6.49 33.14 15.00
C GLN A 255 7.96 33.45 14.74
N LYS A 256 8.75 33.69 15.81
CA LYS A 256 10.14 34.15 15.69
C LYS A 256 11.13 32.99 15.69
N ASP A 257 10.95 32.01 16.57
CA ASP A 257 11.94 30.96 16.81
C ASP A 257 11.67 29.67 16.02
N PHE A 258 10.46 29.52 15.46
CA PHE A 258 10.10 28.42 14.57
C PHE A 258 9.98 28.90 13.11
N LEU A 259 8.98 29.72 12.79
CA LEU A 259 8.70 30.15 11.41
C LEU A 259 9.75 31.12 10.86
N GLY A 260 10.19 32.10 11.68
CA GLY A 260 11.15 33.12 11.29
C GLY A 260 12.52 32.59 10.82
N ILE A 261 12.91 31.38 11.22
CA ILE A 261 14.16 30.74 10.82
C ILE A 261 14.08 30.19 9.38
N PHE A 262 12.89 29.79 8.91
CA PHE A 262 12.71 29.21 7.57
C PHE A 262 12.36 30.25 6.50
N THR A 263 11.87 31.43 6.87
CA THR A 263 11.60 32.53 5.93
C THR A 263 12.87 33.08 5.26
N VAL A 264 14.04 32.89 5.88
CA VAL A 264 15.34 33.30 5.32
C VAL A 264 15.83 32.34 4.22
N LEU A 265 15.38 31.08 4.23
CA LEU A 265 15.79 30.06 3.25
C LEU A 265 14.92 30.04 1.98
N ALA A 266 13.78 30.75 1.96
CA ALA A 266 12.92 30.86 0.78
C ALA A 266 13.33 32.00 -0.18
N ASN A 267 14.36 32.79 0.18
CA ASN A 267 14.87 33.93 -0.60
C ASN A 267 16.34 33.76 -1.02
N VAL A 268 16.81 32.51 -1.17
CA VAL A 268 18.11 32.18 -1.78
C VAL A 268 17.90 31.21 -2.94
#